data_AF-A0A9Q0JAR6-F1
#
_entry.id   AF-A0A9Q0JAR6-F1
#
_cell.length_a   1.000
_cell.length_b   1.000
_cell.length_c   1.000
_cell.angle_alpha   90.00
_cell.angle_beta   90.00
_cell.angle_gamma   90.00
#
_symmetry.space_group_name_H-M   'P 1'
#
loop_
_entity.id
_entity.type
_entity.pdbx_description
1 polymer ?
#
loop_
_entity_poly.entity_id
_entity_poly.type
_entity_poly.pdbx_seq_one_letter_code
_entity_poly.pdbx_strand_id
1 'polypeptide(L)'
;MKPGLLWYCMSMAIILSYAKAENQKEPLKNVNLAPFWQWRSAYFCLKNESDSCTGKNVLKLDGVVNVTNSEVEDYCKQGGCWEHTSIVLQCVYYAKRDFWFANKITVPKLKEIISKGCATKQGFSTVNYTVSSPSSGSSPAKGYY
;
A
#
# COMPACT_ATOMS: atom_id res chain seq x y z
N MET A 1 37.88 35.02 -17.80
CA MET A 1 37.17 33.93 -17.09
C MET A 1 37.63 33.92 -15.63
N LYS A 2 36.72 34.08 -14.66
CA LYS A 2 37.06 34.15 -13.23
C LYS A 2 37.10 32.74 -12.62
N PRO A 3 38.23 32.29 -12.03
CA PRO A 3 38.40 30.90 -11.57
C PRO A 3 37.54 30.51 -10.35
N GLY A 4 36.84 31.47 -9.72
CA GLY A 4 36.03 31.21 -8.52
C GLY A 4 34.70 30.47 -8.76
N LEU A 5 34.18 30.43 -9.99
CA LEU A 5 32.87 29.83 -10.27
C LEU A 5 32.92 28.29 -10.32
N LEU A 6 34.06 27.71 -10.70
CA LEU A 6 34.26 26.26 -10.79
C LEU A 6 34.34 25.57 -9.41
N TRP A 7 34.80 26.29 -8.38
CA TRP A 7 34.92 25.75 -7.03
C TRP A 7 33.55 25.51 -6.38
N TYR A 8 32.59 26.42 -6.61
CA TYR A 8 31.25 26.30 -6.03
C TYR A 8 30.47 25.09 -6.57
N CYS A 9 30.61 24.77 -7.86
CA CYS A 9 29.91 23.63 -8.45
C CYS A 9 30.36 22.26 -7.89
N MET A 10 31.65 22.11 -7.60
CA MET A 10 32.20 20.86 -7.04
C MET A 10 31.74 20.64 -5.59
N SER A 11 31.55 21.72 -4.81
CA SER A 11 31.06 21.62 -3.43
C SER A 11 29.61 21.16 -3.31
N MET A 12 28.73 21.53 -4.26
CA MET A 12 27.34 21.05 -4.28
C MET A 12 27.24 19.57 -4.68
N ALA A 13 28.10 19.10 -5.58
CA ALA A 13 28.09 17.71 -6.04
C ALA A 13 28.40 16.68 -4.94
N ILE A 14 29.22 17.08 -3.94
CA ILE A 14 29.61 16.21 -2.81
C ILE A 14 28.46 16.01 -1.81
N ILE A 15 27.47 16.92 -1.76
CA ILE A 15 26.33 16.82 -0.84
C ILE A 15 25.27 15.83 -1.37
N LEU A 16 25.19 15.63 -2.69
CA LEU A 16 24.24 14.72 -3.34
C LEU A 16 24.64 13.23 -3.30
N SER A 17 25.93 12.93 -3.11
CA SER A 17 26.42 11.53 -3.07
C SER A 17 26.13 10.79 -1.76
N TYR A 18 25.56 11.48 -0.76
CA TYR A 18 25.09 10.87 0.50
C TYR A 18 23.61 10.47 0.50
N ALA A 19 22.94 10.50 -0.66
CA ALA A 19 21.63 9.89 -0.80
C ALA A 19 21.77 8.36 -0.73
N LYS A 20 21.46 7.76 0.44
CA LYS A 20 21.30 6.32 0.57
C LYS A 20 20.27 5.86 -0.45
N ALA A 21 20.58 4.79 -1.20
CA ALA A 21 19.60 4.14 -2.07
C ALA A 21 18.34 3.80 -1.25
N GLU A 22 17.19 4.27 -1.74
CA GLU A 22 15.89 4.01 -1.13
C GLU A 22 15.66 2.49 -1.10
N ASN A 23 15.46 1.91 0.09
CA ASN A 23 15.18 0.48 0.20
C ASN A 23 13.76 0.21 -0.31
N GLN A 24 13.66 -0.08 -1.60
CA GLN A 24 12.39 -0.38 -2.28
C GLN A 24 11.76 -1.69 -1.82
N LYS A 25 12.54 -2.61 -1.23
CA LYS A 25 12.05 -3.89 -0.71
C LYS A 25 11.39 -3.74 0.66
N GLU A 26 11.88 -2.79 1.47
CA GLU A 26 11.37 -2.55 2.83
C GLU A 26 11.34 -1.04 3.13
N PRO A 27 10.36 -0.29 2.61
CA PRO A 27 10.27 1.16 2.78
C PRO A 27 9.95 1.59 4.22
N LEU A 28 9.77 0.63 5.13
CA LEU A 28 9.39 0.79 6.54
C LEU A 28 10.44 1.47 7.43
N LYS A 29 11.63 1.77 6.91
CA LYS A 29 12.74 2.27 7.75
C LYS A 29 12.60 3.71 8.23
N ASN A 30 11.59 4.47 7.80
CA ASN A 30 11.39 5.83 8.32
C ASN A 30 9.91 6.24 8.38
N VAL A 31 9.35 6.28 9.60
CA VAL A 31 7.92 6.58 9.85
C VAL A 31 7.60 8.09 9.74
N ASN A 32 8.63 8.94 9.72
CA ASN A 32 8.52 10.41 9.68
C ASN A 32 9.00 11.00 8.34
N LEU A 33 8.59 10.39 7.24
CA LEU A 33 8.84 10.93 5.90
C LEU A 33 7.93 12.13 5.62
N ALA A 34 8.42 13.11 4.85
CA ALA A 34 7.55 14.17 4.35
C ALA A 34 6.43 13.57 3.47
N PRO A 35 5.28 14.26 3.28
CA PRO A 35 4.10 13.68 2.62
C PRO A 35 4.37 13.05 1.24
N PHE A 36 5.23 13.67 0.43
CA PHE A 36 5.64 13.13 -0.88
C PHE A 36 6.38 11.78 -0.75
N TRP A 37 7.29 11.69 0.21
CA TRP A 37 8.08 10.48 0.44
C TRP A 37 7.22 9.35 1.01
N GLN A 38 6.21 9.65 1.84
CA GLN A 38 5.22 8.67 2.31
C GLN A 38 4.45 8.04 1.14
N TRP A 39 3.95 8.87 0.21
CA TRP A 39 3.26 8.40 -1.00
C TRP A 39 4.17 7.56 -1.89
N ARG A 40 5.41 8.00 -2.08
CA ARG A 40 6.41 7.27 -2.87
C ARG A 40 6.75 5.91 -2.25
N SER A 41 6.91 5.85 -0.93
CA SER A 41 7.12 4.61 -0.19
C SER A 41 5.93 3.66 -0.31
N ALA A 42 4.70 4.17 -0.17
CA ALA A 42 3.49 3.38 -0.38
C ALA A 42 3.37 2.85 -1.82
N TYR A 43 3.78 3.64 -2.81
CA TYR A 43 3.86 3.20 -4.21
C TYR A 43 4.86 2.06 -4.40
N PHE A 44 6.03 2.11 -3.76
CA PHE A 44 7.00 1.01 -3.82
C PHE A 44 6.50 -0.27 -3.16
N CYS A 45 5.72 -0.17 -2.08
CA CYS A 45 5.04 -1.34 -1.52
C CYS A 45 4.16 -2.07 -2.55
N LEU A 46 3.42 -1.31 -3.37
CA LEU A 46 2.53 -1.87 -4.41
C LEU A 46 3.29 -2.49 -5.59
N LYS A 47 4.57 -2.16 -5.76
CA LYS A 47 5.45 -2.79 -6.77
C LYS A 47 6.02 -4.12 -6.33
N ASN A 48 5.79 -4.53 -5.09
CA ASN A 48 6.21 -5.83 -4.63
C ASN A 48 5.29 -6.90 -5.26
N GLU A 49 5.77 -7.54 -6.31
CA GLU A 49 5.07 -8.63 -7.00
C GLU A 49 5.42 -9.98 -6.35
N SER A 50 4.51 -10.94 -6.44
CA SER A 50 4.71 -12.33 -6.00
C SER A 50 4.18 -13.26 -7.05
N ASP A 51 4.89 -14.36 -7.31
CA ASP A 51 4.45 -15.44 -8.19
C ASP A 51 3.14 -16.09 -7.70
N SER A 52 2.84 -15.99 -6.40
CA SER A 52 1.59 -16.50 -5.80
C SER A 52 0.36 -15.66 -6.13
N CYS A 53 0.55 -14.45 -6.68
CA CYS A 53 -0.53 -13.59 -7.09
C CYS A 53 -0.29 -13.08 -8.52
N THR A 54 -1.06 -13.60 -9.48
CA THR A 54 -0.90 -13.24 -10.89
C THR A 54 -2.19 -12.67 -11.49
N GLY A 55 -2.03 -11.90 -12.56
CA GLY A 55 -3.13 -11.37 -13.36
C GLY A 55 -4.01 -10.37 -12.61
N LYS A 56 -5.33 -10.61 -12.63
CA LYS A 56 -6.37 -9.70 -12.10
C LYS A 56 -6.46 -9.68 -10.56
N ASN A 57 -5.78 -10.60 -9.89
CA ASN A 57 -5.80 -10.72 -8.44
C ASN A 57 -4.73 -9.84 -7.75
N VAL A 58 -3.79 -9.29 -8.54
CA VAL A 58 -2.70 -8.44 -8.05
C VAL A 58 -3.25 -7.07 -7.69
N LEU A 59 -3.05 -6.68 -6.43
CA LEU A 59 -3.40 -5.36 -5.96
C LEU A 59 -2.52 -4.29 -6.63
N LYS A 60 -3.16 -3.35 -7.32
CA LYS A 60 -2.52 -2.19 -7.94
C LYS A 60 -3.01 -0.89 -7.32
N LEU A 61 -2.49 0.24 -7.81
CA LEU A 61 -2.92 1.59 -7.42
C LEU A 61 -4.42 1.85 -7.69
N ASP A 62 -5.04 1.10 -8.60
CA ASP A 62 -6.47 1.20 -8.88
C ASP A 62 -7.35 0.77 -7.68
N GLY A 63 -6.80 -0.03 -6.76
CA GLY A 63 -7.53 -0.59 -5.63
C GLY A 63 -8.52 -1.68 -6.03
N VAL A 64 -8.37 -2.23 -7.23
CA VAL A 64 -9.27 -3.24 -7.79
C VAL A 64 -8.75 -4.63 -7.44
N VAL A 65 -9.58 -5.38 -6.74
CA VAL A 65 -9.41 -6.81 -6.47
C VAL A 65 -10.75 -7.46 -6.82
N ASN A 66 -10.73 -8.43 -7.72
CA ASN A 66 -11.93 -9.08 -8.23
C ASN A 66 -11.73 -10.60 -8.24
N VAL A 67 -12.23 -11.25 -7.19
CA VAL A 67 -12.10 -12.68 -6.95
C VAL A 67 -13.50 -13.30 -7.04
N THR A 68 -13.70 -14.23 -7.97
CA THR A 68 -14.99 -14.92 -8.11
C THR A 68 -15.16 -16.01 -7.04
N ASN A 69 -16.38 -16.56 -6.92
CA ASN A 69 -16.64 -17.70 -6.02
C ASN A 69 -15.77 -18.92 -6.33
N SER A 70 -15.39 -19.13 -7.60
CA SER A 70 -14.52 -20.25 -7.99
C SER A 70 -13.04 -20.00 -7.65
N GLU A 71 -12.64 -18.73 -7.50
CA GLU A 71 -11.25 -18.34 -7.27
C GLU A 71 -10.95 -18.09 -5.79
N VAL A 72 -11.98 -17.90 -4.95
CA VAL A 72 -11.83 -17.52 -3.54
C VAL A 72 -11.02 -18.53 -2.74
N GLU A 73 -11.18 -19.83 -3.00
CA GLU A 73 -10.46 -20.87 -2.28
C GLU A 73 -8.96 -20.82 -2.60
N ASP A 74 -8.60 -20.70 -3.87
CA ASP A 74 -7.20 -20.54 -4.30
C ASP A 74 -6.58 -19.22 -3.89
N TYR A 75 -7.37 -18.15 -3.83
CA TYR A 75 -6.91 -16.84 -3.38
C TYR A 75 -6.58 -16.85 -1.87
N CYS A 76 -7.43 -17.49 -1.07
CA CYS A 76 -7.39 -17.44 0.39
C CYS A 76 -6.63 -18.60 1.05
N LYS A 77 -6.20 -19.63 0.30
CA LYS A 77 -5.39 -20.72 0.85
C LYS A 77 -4.05 -20.22 1.41
N GLN A 78 -3.46 -20.99 2.30
CA GLN A 78 -2.12 -20.73 2.82
C GLN A 78 -1.10 -20.68 1.67
N GLY A 79 -0.24 -19.65 1.64
CA GLY A 79 0.64 -19.38 0.50
C GLY A 79 -0.04 -18.82 -0.74
N GLY A 80 -1.35 -18.56 -0.70
CA GLY A 80 -2.12 -17.94 -1.77
C GLY A 80 -1.91 -16.42 -1.89
N CYS A 81 -2.64 -15.79 -2.82
CA CYS A 81 -2.50 -14.36 -3.08
C CYS A 81 -2.86 -13.47 -1.88
N TRP A 82 -3.79 -13.92 -1.01
CA TRP A 82 -4.18 -13.14 0.17
C TRP A 82 -2.98 -12.82 1.09
N GLU A 83 -2.10 -13.80 1.33
CA GLU A 83 -0.96 -13.64 2.22
C GLU A 83 -0.01 -12.53 1.70
N HIS A 84 0.31 -12.59 0.41
CA HIS A 84 1.09 -11.54 -0.26
C HIS A 84 0.38 -10.18 -0.23
N THR A 85 -0.91 -10.16 -0.56
CA THR A 85 -1.70 -8.93 -0.57
C THR A 85 -1.76 -8.29 0.82
N SER A 86 -1.84 -9.09 1.89
CA SER A 86 -1.84 -8.61 3.27
C SER A 86 -0.50 -7.94 3.64
N ILE A 87 0.62 -8.53 3.21
CA ILE A 87 1.97 -7.97 3.39
C ILE A 87 2.09 -6.63 2.64
N VAL A 88 1.66 -6.57 1.38
CA VAL A 88 1.64 -5.34 0.58
C VAL A 88 0.79 -4.27 1.26
N LEU A 89 -0.43 -4.59 1.68
CA LEU A 89 -1.33 -3.66 2.37
C LEU A 89 -0.75 -3.18 3.71
N GLN A 90 -0.07 -4.04 4.45
CA GLN A 90 0.62 -3.66 5.68
C GLN A 90 1.78 -2.68 5.41
N CYS A 91 2.56 -2.94 4.37
CA CYS A 91 3.62 -2.03 3.91
C CYS A 91 3.04 -0.65 3.56
N VAL A 92 1.97 -0.61 2.76
CA VAL A 92 1.28 0.64 2.38
C VAL A 92 0.79 1.39 3.62
N TYR A 93 0.13 0.70 4.56
CA TYR A 93 -0.40 1.30 5.78
C TYR A 93 0.69 1.94 6.65
N TYR A 94 1.83 1.28 6.78
CA TYR A 94 2.96 1.82 7.54
C TYR A 94 3.67 2.96 6.82
N ALA A 95 3.76 2.93 5.48
CA ALA A 95 4.29 4.03 4.69
C ALA A 95 3.38 5.27 4.71
N LYS A 96 2.07 5.08 4.64
CA LYS A 96 1.05 6.12 4.66
C LYS A 96 -0.26 5.60 5.26
N ARG A 97 -0.56 5.99 6.51
CA ARG A 97 -1.75 5.49 7.25
C ARG A 97 -3.08 5.87 6.62
N ASP A 98 -3.14 7.06 6.02
CA ASP A 98 -4.30 7.63 5.33
C ASP A 98 -4.25 7.36 3.82
N PHE A 99 -3.63 6.26 3.38
CA PHE A 99 -3.59 5.91 1.96
C PHE A 99 -4.98 5.52 1.42
N TRP A 100 -5.33 6.06 0.25
CA TRP A 100 -6.49 5.65 -0.53
C TRP A 100 -6.07 5.29 -1.95
N PHE A 101 -6.74 4.29 -2.52
CA PHE A 101 -6.53 3.88 -3.91
C PHE A 101 -7.32 4.77 -4.88
N ALA A 102 -7.13 4.58 -6.19
CA ALA A 102 -7.83 5.37 -7.20
C ALA A 102 -9.36 5.23 -7.12
N ASN A 103 -9.87 4.04 -6.77
CA ASN A 103 -11.29 3.81 -6.49
C ASN A 103 -11.76 4.36 -5.13
N LYS A 104 -10.92 5.10 -4.40
CA LYS A 104 -11.17 5.71 -3.07
C LYS A 104 -11.33 4.71 -1.93
N ILE A 105 -11.08 3.41 -2.13
CA ILE A 105 -11.02 2.48 -1.01
C ILE A 105 -9.80 2.78 -0.15
N THR A 106 -9.91 2.63 1.17
CA THR A 106 -8.78 2.74 2.09
C THR A 106 -8.16 1.37 2.35
N VAL A 107 -6.91 1.34 2.80
CA VAL A 107 -6.23 0.09 3.17
C VAL A 107 -7.03 -0.73 4.20
N PRO A 108 -7.53 -0.16 5.32
CA PRO A 108 -8.32 -0.93 6.28
C PRO A 108 -9.60 -1.50 5.67
N LYS A 109 -10.29 -0.73 4.82
CA LYS A 109 -11.54 -1.21 4.20
C LYS A 109 -11.30 -2.33 3.20
N LEU A 110 -10.23 -2.23 2.41
CA LEU A 110 -9.84 -3.29 1.49
C LEU A 110 -9.46 -4.58 2.23
N LYS A 111 -8.69 -4.48 3.33
CA LYS A 111 -8.39 -5.63 4.19
C LYS A 111 -9.65 -6.29 4.75
N GLU A 112 -10.63 -5.50 5.18
CA GLU A 112 -11.91 -6.00 5.70
C GLU A 112 -12.69 -6.79 4.63
N ILE A 113 -12.82 -6.25 3.42
CA ILE A 113 -13.54 -6.90 2.31
C ILE A 113 -12.91 -8.26 1.99
N ILE A 114 -11.58 -8.30 1.83
CA ILE A 114 -10.86 -9.52 1.48
C ILE A 114 -10.95 -10.53 2.63
N SER A 115 -10.71 -10.10 3.87
CA SER A 115 -10.78 -10.97 5.05
C SER A 115 -12.18 -11.58 5.22
N LYS A 116 -13.23 -10.78 5.00
CA LYS A 116 -14.62 -11.28 5.02
C LYS A 116 -14.84 -12.32 3.92
N GLY A 117 -14.42 -12.03 2.69
CA GLY A 117 -14.52 -12.96 1.56
C GLY A 117 -13.83 -14.31 1.83
N CYS A 118 -12.62 -14.27 2.38
CA CYS A 118 -11.90 -15.46 2.80
C CYS A 118 -12.59 -16.23 3.94
N ALA A 119 -13.13 -15.52 4.94
CA ALA A 119 -13.83 -16.15 6.06
C ALA A 119 -15.15 -16.81 5.62
N THR A 120 -15.89 -16.19 4.71
CA THR A 120 -17.18 -16.70 4.21
C THR A 120 -17.05 -17.63 3.01
N LYS A 121 -15.84 -17.77 2.44
CA LYS A 121 -15.59 -18.47 1.17
C LYS A 121 -16.50 -17.98 0.04
N GLN A 122 -16.71 -16.66 -0.01
CA GLN A 122 -17.51 -16.01 -1.06
C GLN A 122 -16.62 -15.06 -1.86
N GLY A 123 -16.82 -15.03 -3.17
CA GLY A 123 -16.18 -14.08 -4.06
C GLY A 123 -16.49 -12.63 -3.68
N PHE A 124 -15.55 -11.75 -3.95
CA PHE A 124 -15.61 -10.34 -3.60
C PHE A 124 -14.99 -9.49 -4.71
N SER A 125 -15.49 -8.25 -4.85
CA SER A 125 -15.06 -7.34 -5.89
C SER A 125 -15.05 -5.90 -5.41
N THR A 126 -14.01 -5.15 -5.75
CA THR A 126 -13.90 -3.71 -5.47
C THR A 126 -13.99 -2.83 -6.72
N VAL A 127 -14.36 -3.41 -7.88
CA VAL A 127 -14.48 -2.70 -9.17
C VAL A 127 -15.43 -1.51 -9.08
N ASN A 128 -16.60 -1.69 -8.46
CA ASN A 128 -17.62 -0.66 -8.28
C ASN A 128 -17.68 -0.16 -6.84
N TYR A 129 -16.54 -0.13 -6.14
CA TYR A 129 -16.51 0.40 -4.78
C TYR A 129 -16.97 1.86 -4.81
N THR A 130 -18.10 2.10 -4.16
CA THR A 130 -18.59 3.44 -3.87
C THR A 130 -18.35 3.72 -2.41
N VAL A 131 -17.87 4.92 -2.10
CA VAL A 131 -17.79 5.38 -0.72
C VAL A 131 -19.22 5.56 -0.24
N SER A 132 -19.80 4.51 0.34
CA SER A 132 -20.97 4.71 1.19
C SER A 132 -20.53 5.62 2.33
N SER A 133 -21.26 6.73 2.53
CA SER A 133 -21.15 7.54 3.74
C SER A 133 -21.15 6.62 4.98
N PRO A 134 -20.42 6.97 6.04
CA PRO A 134 -20.06 6.04 7.11
C PRO A 134 -21.29 5.32 7.65
N SER A 135 -21.36 4.01 7.41
CA SER A 135 -22.31 3.16 8.12
C SER A 135 -21.90 3.16 9.59
N SER A 136 -22.68 3.87 10.40
CA SER A 136 -22.83 3.70 11.84
C SER A 136 -22.69 2.24 12.26
N GLY A 137 -21.73 1.94 13.14
CA GLY A 137 -21.51 0.60 13.72
C GLY A 137 -20.02 0.31 13.96
N SER A 138 -19.35 1.09 14.81
CA SER A 138 -19.29 0.76 16.23
C SER A 138 -18.97 2.02 17.04
N SER A 139 -19.79 2.24 18.07
CA SER A 139 -19.61 3.29 19.08
C SER A 139 -18.19 3.23 19.67
N PRO A 140 -17.44 4.35 19.76
CA PRO A 140 -16.31 4.39 20.67
C PRO A 140 -16.89 4.31 22.09
N ALA A 141 -16.56 3.24 22.81
CA ALA A 141 -16.74 3.21 24.25
C ALA A 141 -16.04 4.45 24.81
N LYS A 142 -16.82 5.33 25.46
CA LYS A 142 -16.30 6.43 26.28
C LYS A 142 -15.40 5.83 27.36
N GLY A 143 -14.09 5.89 27.16
CA GLY A 143 -13.12 5.71 28.22
C GLY A 143 -12.94 7.04 28.94
N TYR A 144 -13.51 7.15 30.13
CA TYR A 144 -13.06 8.11 31.14
C TYR A 144 -11.74 7.57 31.73
N TYR A 145 -10.68 8.36 31.63
CA TYR A 145 -9.61 8.45 32.63
C TYR A 145 -9.13 9.89 32.66
#